data_AF-A0A2T6FLK3-F1
#
_entry.id   AF-A0A2T6FLK3-F1
#
_cell.length_a   1.000
_cell.length_b   1.000
_cell.length_c   1.000
_cell.angle_alpha   90.00
_cell.angle_beta   90.00
_cell.angle_gamma   90.00
#
_symmetry.space_group_name_H-M   'P 1'
#
loop_
_entity.id
_entity.type
_entity.pdbx_description
1 polymer ?
#
loop_
_entity_poly.entity_id
_entity_poly.type
_entity_poly.pdbx_seq_one_letter_code
_entity_poly.pdbx_strand_id
1 'polypeptide(L)'
;MALKAGTVANFSSSLAEAMDNAFQQEWLALKGIPLPTQGQDDRRMLFAAIAQGLFVYLKANEDLLISTLTLRDDTGIGTDETYAVTQLELNL
;
A
#
# COMPACT_ATOMS: atom_id res chain seq x y z
N MET A 1 -12.19 3.31 0.19
CA MET A 1 -11.64 2.06 0.77
C MET A 1 -10.36 2.42 1.49
N ALA A 2 -10.22 2.05 2.76
CA ALA A 2 -9.01 2.34 3.53
C ALA A 2 -7.82 1.51 3.03
N LEU A 3 -6.62 2.10 3.04
CA LEU A 3 -5.40 1.38 2.74
C LEU A 3 -5.14 0.34 3.85
N LYS A 4 -4.84 -0.89 3.47
CA LYS A 4 -4.65 -2.02 4.40
C LYS A 4 -3.34 -2.73 4.10
N ALA A 5 -2.48 -2.84 5.11
CA ALA A 5 -1.23 -3.58 5.01
C ALA A 5 -1.47 -5.10 4.76
N GLY A 6 -2.37 -5.70 5.53
CA GLY A 6 -2.68 -7.13 5.48
C GLY A 6 -2.00 -7.94 6.58
N THR A 7 -2.60 -9.06 6.93
CA THR A 7 -2.03 -10.08 7.83
C THR A 7 -2.18 -11.45 7.19
N VAL A 8 -1.52 -12.49 7.73
CA VAL A 8 -1.71 -13.87 7.23
C VAL A 8 -3.18 -14.29 7.31
N ALA A 9 -3.87 -13.93 8.40
CA ALA A 9 -5.29 -14.25 8.58
C ALA A 9 -6.23 -13.37 7.74
N ASN A 10 -5.79 -12.19 7.34
CA ASN A 10 -6.60 -11.23 6.59
C ASN A 10 -5.80 -10.65 5.41
N PHE A 11 -5.41 -11.54 4.50
CA PHE A 11 -4.49 -11.26 3.41
C PHE A 11 -5.16 -10.57 2.22
N SER A 12 -6.41 -10.92 1.93
CA SER A 12 -7.11 -10.39 0.74
C SER A 12 -7.37 -8.89 0.79
N SER A 13 -7.42 -8.28 -0.39
CA SER A 13 -7.60 -6.84 -0.62
C SER A 13 -6.64 -5.99 0.21
N SER A 14 -5.36 -6.41 0.27
CA SER A 14 -4.31 -5.74 1.03
C SER A 14 -3.07 -5.49 0.20
N LEU A 15 -2.18 -4.61 0.69
CA LEU A 15 -0.88 -4.38 0.08
C LEU A 15 -0.06 -5.68 0.01
N ALA A 16 -0.11 -6.52 1.04
CA ALA A 16 0.60 -7.80 1.05
C ALA A 16 0.14 -8.73 -0.11
N GLU A 17 -1.16 -8.74 -0.42
CA GLU A 17 -1.69 -9.48 -1.59
C GLU A 17 -1.23 -8.87 -2.91
N ALA A 18 -1.25 -7.55 -3.03
CA ALA A 18 -0.72 -6.88 -4.22
C ALA A 18 0.77 -7.19 -4.45
N MET A 19 1.57 -7.23 -3.38
CA MET A 19 2.98 -7.62 -3.42
C MET A 19 3.17 -9.08 -3.85
N ASP A 20 2.38 -10.01 -3.31
CA ASP A 20 2.45 -11.43 -3.70
C ASP A 20 2.06 -11.63 -5.16
N ASN A 21 1.03 -10.94 -5.65
CA ASN A 21 0.62 -10.99 -7.05
C ASN A 21 1.71 -10.43 -7.98
N ALA A 22 2.33 -9.30 -7.62
CA ALA A 22 3.45 -8.75 -8.38
C ALA A 22 4.64 -9.72 -8.43
N PHE A 23 4.98 -10.34 -7.29
CA PHE A 23 6.05 -11.35 -7.24
C PHE A 23 5.76 -12.56 -8.13
N GLN A 24 4.52 -13.04 -8.17
CA GLN A 24 4.11 -14.13 -9.07
C GLN A 24 4.27 -13.76 -10.55
N GLN A 25 3.91 -12.53 -10.93
CA GLN A 25 4.06 -12.03 -12.30
C GLN A 25 5.54 -11.97 -12.70
N GLU A 26 6.38 -11.37 -11.86
CA GLU A 26 7.83 -11.28 -12.09
C GLU A 26 8.49 -12.66 -12.15
N TRP A 27 8.07 -13.59 -11.28
CA TRP A 27 8.56 -14.96 -11.30
C TRP A 27 8.26 -15.66 -12.63
N LEU A 28 7.02 -15.54 -13.12
CA LEU A 28 6.62 -16.11 -14.41
C LEU A 28 7.39 -15.47 -15.56
N ALA A 29 7.56 -14.14 -15.56
CA ALA A 29 8.31 -13.43 -16.58
C ALA A 29 9.78 -13.87 -16.62
N LEU A 30 10.41 -14.05 -15.46
CA LEU A 30 11.82 -14.41 -15.35
C LEU A 30 12.09 -15.89 -15.64
N LYS A 31 11.22 -16.79 -15.17
CA LYS A 31 11.48 -18.24 -15.17
C LYS A 31 10.64 -19.00 -16.20
N GLY A 32 9.64 -18.36 -16.80
CA GLY A 32 8.72 -18.98 -17.76
C GLY A 32 7.82 -20.07 -17.16
N ILE A 33 7.81 -20.21 -15.83
CA ILE A 33 6.99 -21.18 -15.11
C ILE A 33 6.21 -20.51 -13.99
N PRO A 34 5.01 -21.01 -13.65
CA PRO A 34 4.25 -20.51 -12.51
C PRO A 34 5.04 -20.63 -11.21
N LEU A 35 4.77 -19.72 -10.28
CA LEU A 35 5.34 -19.80 -8.94
C LEU A 35 4.83 -21.06 -8.22
N PRO A 36 5.73 -21.90 -7.65
CA PRO A 36 5.31 -23.07 -6.89
C PRO A 36 4.47 -22.71 -5.66
N THR A 37 3.59 -23.63 -5.26
CA THR A 37 2.77 -23.50 -4.04
C THR A 37 3.59 -23.76 -2.77
N GLN A 38 4.72 -24.45 -2.86
CA GLN A 38 5.64 -24.62 -1.73
C GLN A 38 6.15 -23.27 -1.22
N GLY A 39 6.12 -23.09 0.10
CA GLY A 39 6.50 -21.84 0.75
C GLY A 39 5.48 -20.70 0.56
N GLN A 40 4.25 -20.98 0.10
CA GLN A 40 3.21 -19.96 -0.04
C GLN A 40 2.90 -19.25 1.28
N ASP A 41 2.79 -20.00 2.38
CA ASP A 41 2.47 -19.41 3.68
C ASP A 41 3.63 -18.56 4.21
N ASP A 42 4.88 -19.03 4.08
CA ASP A 42 6.06 -18.26 4.45
C ASP A 42 6.19 -16.97 3.64
N ARG A 43 5.90 -17.04 2.34
CA ARG A 43 5.93 -15.87 1.46
C ARG A 43 4.82 -14.88 1.79
N ARG A 44 3.61 -15.35 2.08
CA ARG A 44 2.50 -14.51 2.54
C ARG A 44 2.83 -13.84 3.87
N MET A 45 3.43 -14.59 4.80
CA MET A 45 3.93 -14.06 6.06
C MET A 45 4.99 -12.97 5.84
N LEU A 46 5.95 -13.21 4.95
CA LEU A 46 6.98 -12.24 4.59
C LEU A 46 6.36 -10.94 4.03
N PHE A 47 5.47 -11.03 3.04
CA PHE A 47 4.84 -9.84 2.47
C PHE A 47 3.93 -9.12 3.45
N ALA A 48 3.22 -9.86 4.31
CA ALA A 48 2.44 -9.24 5.39
C ALA A 48 3.34 -8.46 6.36
N ALA A 49 4.48 -9.02 6.77
CA ALA A 49 5.44 -8.35 7.65
C ALA A 49 6.04 -7.09 7.00
N ILE A 50 6.42 -7.17 5.73
CA ILE A 50 6.93 -6.02 4.97
C ILE A 50 5.87 -4.92 4.85
N ALA A 51 4.64 -5.28 4.46
CA ALA A 51 3.56 -4.31 4.34
C ALA A 51 3.23 -3.63 5.68
N GLN A 52 3.23 -4.39 6.78
CA GLN A 52 3.04 -3.82 8.12
C GLN A 52 4.17 -2.88 8.51
N GLY A 53 5.43 -3.29 8.30
CA GLY A 53 6.60 -2.46 8.57
C GLY A 53 6.58 -1.16 7.75
N LEU A 54 6.19 -1.24 6.47
CA LEU A 54 6.02 -0.07 5.62
C LEU A 54 4.97 0.88 6.20
N PHE A 55 3.79 0.39 6.58
CA PHE A 55 2.74 1.24 7.15
C PHE A 55 3.17 1.89 8.46
N VAL A 56 3.86 1.15 9.34
CA VAL A 56 4.43 1.70 10.58
C VAL A 56 5.44 2.79 10.26
N TYR A 57 6.32 2.57 9.29
CA TYR A 57 7.31 3.55 8.88
C TYR A 57 6.66 4.80 8.29
N LEU A 58 5.70 4.66 7.36
CA LEU A 58 5.01 5.79 6.74
C LEU A 58 4.23 6.59 7.77
N LYS A 59 3.57 5.93 8.73
CA LYS A 59 2.89 6.61 9.84
C LYS A 59 3.86 7.36 10.75
N ALA A 60 5.04 6.81 11.00
CA ALA A 60 6.07 7.47 11.81
C ALA A 60 6.73 8.67 11.10
N ASN A 61 6.55 8.78 9.77
CA ASN A 61 7.13 9.82 8.92
C ASN A 61 6.03 10.52 8.08
N GLU A 62 4.81 10.58 8.60
CA GLU A 62 3.62 11.05 7.88
C GLU A 62 3.76 12.54 7.49
N ASP A 63 4.44 13.31 8.31
CA ASP A 63 4.85 14.70 8.10
C ASP A 63 5.77 14.89 6.88
N LEU A 64 6.52 13.85 6.50
CA LEU A 64 7.37 13.85 5.30
C LEU A 64 6.64 13.39 4.04
N LEU A 65 5.48 12.72 4.17
CA LEU A 65 4.79 12.11 3.03
C LEU A 65 3.78 13.05 2.37
N ILE A 66 3.17 13.96 3.12
CA ILE A 66 2.09 14.80 2.61
C ILE A 66 2.56 16.23 2.57
N SER A 67 3.10 16.62 1.41
CA SER A 67 3.57 17.98 1.19
C SER A 67 2.46 18.92 0.71
N THR A 68 1.40 18.40 0.08
CA THR A 68 0.35 19.22 -0.55
C THR A 68 -1.01 18.50 -0.64
N LEU A 69 -2.07 19.17 -0.20
CA LEU A 69 -3.48 18.83 -0.40
C LEU A 69 -4.10 19.85 -1.36
N THR A 70 -4.67 19.39 -2.47
CA THR A 70 -5.41 20.27 -3.38
C THR A 70 -6.91 20.08 -3.18
N LEU A 71 -7.59 21.13 -2.74
CA LEU A 71 -9.05 21.16 -2.67
C LEU A 71 -9.59 21.70 -3.99
N ARG A 72 -10.50 20.95 -4.61
CA ARG A 72 -11.19 21.34 -5.83
C ARG A 72 -12.69 21.37 -5.55
N ASP A 73 -13.32 22.52 -5.82
CA ASP A 73 -14.76 22.67 -5.68
C ASP A 73 -15.49 21.93 -6.83
N ASP A 74 -16.45 21.07 -6.46
CA ASP A 74 -17.27 20.26 -7.37
C ASP A 74 -18.27 21.13 -8.18
N THR A 75 -18.41 22.41 -7.83
CA THR A 75 -19.21 23.38 -8.59
C THR A 75 -18.58 23.80 -9.92
N GLY A 76 -17.29 23.49 -10.15
CA GLY A 76 -16.56 23.86 -11.36
C GLY A 76 -16.24 25.35 -11.49
N ILE A 77 -16.55 26.15 -10.46
CA ILE A 77 -16.34 27.60 -10.39
C ILE A 77 -15.41 27.89 -9.20
N GLY A 78 -14.15 27.46 -9.30
CA GLY A 78 -13.13 27.71 -8.28
C GLY A 78 -11.74 27.41 -8.81
N THR A 79 -10.74 28.14 -8.32
CA THR A 79 -9.32 27.82 -8.56
C THR A 79 -8.88 26.74 -7.58
N ASP A 80 -8.10 25.77 -8.04
CA ASP A 80 -7.52 24.73 -7.19
C ASP A 80 -6.73 25.39 -6.03
N GLU A 81 -7.19 25.19 -4.79
CA GLU A 81 -6.49 25.71 -3.62
C GLU A 81 -5.52 24.64 -3.12
N THR A 82 -4.23 24.94 -3.17
CA THR A 82 -3.17 24.04 -2.74
C THR A 82 -2.72 24.41 -1.33
N TYR A 83 -2.97 23.51 -0.39
CA TYR A 83 -2.61 23.65 1.01
C TYR A 83 -1.37 22.81 1.31
N ALA A 84 -0.38 23.39 1.97
CA ALA A 84 0.70 22.61 2.57
C ALA A 84 0.12 21.85 3.77
N VAL A 85 0.24 20.51 3.76
CA VAL A 85 -0.28 19.70 4.85
C VAL A 85 0.76 19.66 5.95
N THR A 86 0.42 20.22 7.11
CA THR A 86 1.30 20.25 8.28
C THR A 86 1.12 19.03 9.19
N GLN A 87 -0.01 18.33 9.07
CA GLN A 87 -0.33 17.11 9.80
C GLN A 87 -1.44 16.35 9.05
N LEU A 88 -1.27 15.05 8.85
CA LEU A 88 -2.34 14.14 8.42
C LEU A 88 -2.55 13.10 9.53
N GLU A 89 -3.78 12.61 9.66
CA GLU A 89 -4.10 11.49 10.54
C GLU A 89 -4.70 10.35 9.71
N LEU A 90 -3.91 9.30 9.48
CA LEU A 90 -4.41 8.06 8.91
C LEU A 90 -5.34 7.34 9.92
N ASN A 91 -6.65 7.49 9.72
CA ASN A 91 -7.66 6.65 10.37
C ASN A 91 -7.62 5.24 9.76
N LEU A 92 -7.00 4.31 10.49
CA LEU A 92 -6.97 2.87 10.19
C LEU A 92 -8.18 2.14 10.78
#